data_AF-A0A921HXU6-F1
#
_entry.id   AF-A0A921HXU6-F1
#
_cell.length_a   1.000
_cell.length_b   1.000
_cell.length_c   1.000
_cell.angle_alpha   90.00
_cell.angle_beta   90.00
_cell.angle_gamma   90.00
#
_symmetry.space_group_name_H-M   'P 1'
#
loop_
_entity.id
_entity.type
_entity.pdbx_description
1 polymer ?
#
loop_
_entity_poly.entity_id
_entity_poly.type
_entity_poly.pdbx_seq_one_letter_code
_entity_poly.pdbx_strand_id
1 'polypeptide(L)'
;MIRLLSSPPFRLLAVVLCLWTTGKICAQEFIVRSFRMLPNDITAYIEPVRDLNDEACALLKVVGDKDFVFSSPLGIVKRKNDVGEIWIYLPKGSVMITIKHPQWGVLRDYRFSSPLESRMTYELTLDPPLGYRHPVELPALEKHPILPDTTRHRAGVLPMPPAHRPPRPREPWRRLLLANIGLQGDGPSAGLRIALMRRHGAYLMFLKDFHAMPRTEGECDRDGVPAGADEAPYYTGRTRNGRWMLMAGGIHRIVGDFCLYEGLGYGRRDVAWERDNGILLRNSDYSRRGLSAEAGCLYRFYRAAVSAGVMTIQGRYWEAAVGLGINF
;
A
#
# COMPACT_ATOMS: atom_id res chain seq x y z
N MET A 1 -10.57 -20.82 15.72
CA MET A 1 -10.43 -20.20 14.38
C MET A 1 -9.70 -18.84 14.38
N ILE A 2 -8.96 -18.45 15.45
CA ILE A 2 -8.32 -17.11 15.57
C ILE A 2 -6.77 -17.18 15.56
N ARG A 3 -6.18 -18.37 15.30
CA ARG A 3 -4.71 -18.58 15.34
C ARG A 3 -4.03 -18.62 13.97
N LEU A 4 -4.60 -17.97 12.95
CA LEU A 4 -3.98 -17.87 11.61
C LEU A 4 -3.33 -16.50 11.33
N LEU A 5 -3.55 -15.49 12.17
CA LEU A 5 -3.01 -14.13 12.00
C LEU A 5 -1.62 -13.87 12.65
N SER A 6 -0.98 -14.88 13.25
CA SER A 6 0.31 -14.72 13.94
C SER A 6 1.54 -15.11 13.11
N SER A 7 1.38 -15.42 11.82
CA SER A 7 2.50 -15.85 10.98
C SER A 7 3.18 -14.66 10.26
N PRO A 8 4.53 -14.60 10.20
CA PRO A 8 5.26 -13.50 9.58
C PRO A 8 4.97 -13.26 8.08
N PRO A 9 4.62 -14.24 7.22
CA PRO A 9 4.32 -13.96 5.81
C PRO A 9 2.95 -13.25 5.64
N PHE A 10 1.98 -13.51 6.53
CA PHE A 10 0.68 -12.83 6.49
C PHE A 10 0.78 -11.35 6.89
N ARG A 11 1.75 -11.01 7.77
CA ARG A 11 2.02 -9.62 8.16
C ARG A 11 2.63 -8.80 7.03
N LEU A 12 3.49 -9.39 6.20
CA LEU A 12 4.10 -8.72 5.05
C LEU A 12 3.12 -8.55 3.88
N LEU A 13 2.29 -9.57 3.62
CA LEU A 13 1.20 -9.46 2.65
C LEU A 13 0.19 -8.37 3.07
N ALA A 14 -0.15 -8.30 4.36
CA ALA A 14 -1.02 -7.26 4.90
C ALA A 14 -0.42 -5.85 4.82
N VAL A 15 0.90 -5.69 5.03
CA VAL A 15 1.58 -4.39 4.91
C VAL A 15 1.62 -3.90 3.45
N VAL A 16 1.87 -4.80 2.48
CA VAL A 16 1.86 -4.44 1.05
C VAL A 16 0.44 -4.17 0.53
N LEU A 17 -0.58 -4.90 1.00
CA LEU A 17 -1.99 -4.60 0.70
C LEU A 17 -2.46 -3.27 1.37
N CYS A 18 -1.98 -2.94 2.57
CA CYS A 18 -2.27 -1.67 3.24
C CYS A 18 -1.62 -0.47 2.52
N LEU A 19 -0.49 -0.65 1.84
CA LEU A 19 0.18 0.41 1.07
C LEU A 19 -0.52 0.71 -0.27
N TRP A 20 -1.30 -0.22 -0.80
CA TRP A 20 -2.13 -0.03 -2.02
C TRP A 20 -3.53 0.50 -1.72
N THR A 21 -3.92 0.54 -0.44
CA THR A 21 -5.19 1.10 0.03
C THR A 21 -5.01 2.50 0.63
N THR A 22 -4.09 3.31 0.09
CA THR A 22 -4.10 4.77 0.28
C THR A 22 -5.26 5.42 -0.51
N GLY A 23 -6.45 4.84 -0.38
CA GLY A 23 -7.70 5.56 -0.61
C GLY A 23 -7.90 6.48 0.58
N LYS A 24 -7.88 7.79 0.30
CA LYS A 24 -8.27 8.92 1.16
C LYS A 24 -8.07 8.69 2.65
N ILE A 25 -7.08 9.38 3.23
CA ILE A 25 -7.18 9.78 4.64
C ILE A 25 -8.42 10.67 4.72
N CYS A 26 -9.60 10.06 4.88
CA CYS A 26 -10.78 10.76 5.29
C CYS A 26 -10.46 11.24 6.71
N ALA A 27 -10.62 12.54 6.94
CA ALA A 27 -10.73 13.05 8.28
C ALA A 27 -11.73 12.16 9.06
N GLN A 28 -11.46 11.94 10.35
CA GLN A 28 -12.38 11.20 11.24
C GLN A 28 -13.70 11.97 11.31
N GLU A 29 -14.63 11.63 10.42
CA GLU A 29 -15.95 12.25 10.32
C GLU A 29 -16.95 11.45 11.18
N PHE A 30 -17.81 12.16 11.91
CA PHE A 30 -18.93 11.55 12.62
C PHE A 30 -20.02 11.14 11.62
N ILE A 31 -20.84 10.14 11.96
CA ILE A 31 -21.80 9.56 11.02
C ILE A 31 -23.22 9.67 11.59
N VAL A 32 -24.20 9.92 10.72
CA VAL A 32 -25.62 9.79 11.08
C VAL A 32 -25.99 8.31 11.06
N ARG A 33 -26.33 7.76 12.24
CA ARG A 33 -26.72 6.36 12.40
C ARG A 33 -28.15 6.11 11.94
N SER A 34 -29.07 6.98 12.33
CA SER A 34 -30.49 6.82 12.01
C SER A 34 -31.22 8.16 12.03
N PHE A 35 -32.20 8.27 11.15
CA PHE A 35 -33.21 9.33 11.16
C PHE A 35 -34.58 8.68 11.05
N ARG A 36 -35.48 8.97 11.99
CA ARG A 36 -36.85 8.44 11.99
C ARG A 36 -37.84 9.40 12.63
N MET A 37 -39.10 9.30 12.22
CA MET A 37 -40.20 10.00 12.88
C MET A 37 -40.58 9.24 14.16
N LEU A 38 -40.88 9.98 15.23
CA LEU A 38 -41.35 9.46 16.52
C LEU A 38 -42.83 9.80 16.71
N PRO A 39 -43.77 8.98 16.20
CA PRO A 39 -45.20 9.28 16.26
C PRO A 39 -45.77 9.28 17.68
N ASN A 40 -45.16 8.52 18.60
CA ASN A 40 -45.58 8.46 20.00
C ASN A 40 -45.14 9.70 20.79
N ASP A 41 -44.22 10.50 20.26
CA ASP A 41 -43.70 11.69 20.92
C ASP A 41 -44.45 12.94 20.45
N ILE A 42 -45.47 13.31 21.23
CA ILE A 42 -46.35 14.45 20.97
C ILE A 42 -45.82 15.79 21.49
N THR A 43 -44.53 15.89 21.84
CA THR A 43 -43.94 17.12 22.40
C THR A 43 -44.13 18.34 21.48
N ALA A 44 -43.87 18.18 20.18
CA ALA A 44 -44.04 19.23 19.18
C ALA A 44 -45.52 19.66 18.98
N TYR A 45 -46.45 18.80 19.39
CA TYR A 45 -47.88 19.06 19.30
C TYR A 45 -48.41 19.80 20.53
N ILE A 46 -47.95 19.44 21.73
CA ILE A 46 -48.38 20.06 22.99
C ILE A 46 -47.78 21.46 23.14
N GLU A 47 -46.49 21.61 22.87
CA GLU A 47 -45.76 22.89 22.99
C GLU A 47 -45.23 23.33 21.61
N PRO A 48 -46.11 23.83 20.72
CA PRO A 48 -45.72 24.21 19.38
C PRO A 48 -44.91 25.50 19.39
N VAL A 49 -43.67 25.44 18.90
CA VAL A 49 -42.87 26.62 18.57
C VAL A 49 -43.25 27.06 17.17
N ARG A 50 -43.56 28.34 17.00
CA ARG A 50 -43.96 28.91 15.71
C ARG A 50 -42.81 29.65 15.04
N ASP A 51 -42.74 29.56 13.71
CA ASP A 51 -41.77 30.29 12.91
C ASP A 51 -42.21 31.74 12.63
N LEU A 52 -41.48 32.44 11.76
CA LEU A 52 -41.78 33.83 11.37
C LEU A 52 -43.12 33.97 10.60
N ASN A 53 -43.67 32.88 10.08
CA ASN A 53 -44.92 32.84 9.34
C ASN A 53 -46.10 32.35 10.19
N ASP A 54 -45.92 32.28 11.51
CA ASP A 54 -46.91 31.75 12.46
C ASP A 54 -47.27 30.27 12.23
N GLU A 55 -46.43 29.51 11.50
CA GLU A 55 -46.60 28.07 11.31
C GLU A 55 -45.88 27.27 12.41
N ALA A 56 -46.50 26.18 12.87
CA ALA A 56 -45.90 25.33 13.89
C ALA A 56 -44.71 24.52 13.31
N CYS A 57 -43.57 24.60 13.97
CA CYS A 57 -42.34 23.91 13.61
C CYS A 57 -42.44 22.39 13.82
N ALA A 58 -41.55 21.67 13.14
CA ALA A 58 -41.20 20.30 13.47
C ALA A 58 -40.14 20.30 14.58
N LEU A 59 -40.15 19.27 15.42
CA LEU A 59 -39.12 19.05 16.45
C LEU A 59 -38.14 17.97 16.01
N LEU A 60 -36.86 18.29 15.96
CA LEU A 60 -35.78 17.34 15.72
C LEU A 60 -35.01 17.10 17.01
N LYS A 61 -35.09 15.89 17.56
CA LYS A 61 -34.32 15.42 18.71
C LYS A 61 -33.04 14.75 18.22
N VAL A 62 -31.90 15.39 18.46
CA VAL A 62 -30.60 14.88 18.07
C VAL A 62 -29.96 14.18 19.26
N VAL A 63 -29.75 12.86 19.14
CA VAL A 63 -29.05 12.05 20.13
C VAL A 63 -27.56 12.05 19.79
N GLY A 64 -26.75 12.73 20.62
CA GLY A 64 -25.32 12.91 20.37
C GLY A 64 -24.65 13.85 21.38
N ASP A 65 -23.40 14.23 21.10
CA ASP A 65 -22.63 15.16 21.94
C ASP A 65 -23.26 16.56 21.96
N LYS A 66 -23.26 17.23 23.12
CA LYS A 66 -23.77 18.59 23.30
C LYS A 66 -23.03 19.63 22.44
N ASP A 67 -21.79 19.32 22.06
CA ASP A 67 -20.89 20.20 21.30
C ASP A 67 -21.25 20.28 19.80
N PHE A 68 -22.26 19.53 19.34
CA PHE A 68 -22.79 19.69 17.99
C PHE A 68 -23.44 21.07 17.76
N VAL A 69 -23.17 21.62 16.58
CA VAL A 69 -23.68 22.90 16.08
C VAL A 69 -24.43 22.65 14.77
N PHE A 70 -25.62 23.25 14.64
CA PHE A 70 -26.53 22.99 13.53
C PHE A 70 -26.78 24.24 12.69
N SER A 71 -27.03 24.06 11.40
CA SER A 71 -27.49 25.11 10.49
C SER A 71 -28.47 24.52 9.49
N SER A 72 -29.55 25.24 9.15
CA SER A 72 -30.52 24.82 8.14
C SER A 72 -30.74 25.97 7.15
N PRO A 73 -31.00 25.69 5.86
CA PRO A 73 -31.32 26.72 4.86
C PRO A 73 -32.53 27.59 5.23
N LEU A 74 -33.54 27.01 5.89
CA LEU A 74 -34.73 27.73 6.35
C LEU A 74 -34.54 28.40 7.73
N GLY A 75 -33.34 28.29 8.31
CA GLY A 75 -33.05 28.75 9.66
C GLY A 75 -33.49 27.77 10.75
N ILE A 76 -32.97 27.99 11.96
CA ILE A 76 -33.36 27.25 13.16
C ILE A 76 -34.12 28.24 14.04
N VAL A 77 -35.37 27.90 14.40
CA VAL A 77 -36.25 28.80 15.17
C VAL A 77 -35.89 28.80 16.65
N LYS A 78 -35.62 27.62 17.20
CA LYS A 78 -35.25 27.47 18.62
C LYS A 78 -34.33 26.28 18.78
N ARG A 79 -33.34 26.41 19.67
CA ARG A 79 -32.50 25.32 20.16
C ARG A 79 -32.69 25.18 21.66
N LYS A 80 -32.87 23.95 22.14
CA LYS A 80 -32.88 23.60 23.56
C LYS A 80 -31.97 22.40 23.76
N ASN A 81 -31.03 22.48 24.70
CA ASN A 81 -30.15 21.36 25.05
C ASN A 81 -30.70 20.71 26.31
N ASP A 82 -31.08 19.43 26.22
CA ASP A 82 -31.46 18.59 27.36
C ASP A 82 -30.38 17.50 27.59
N VAL A 83 -30.44 16.78 28.70
CA VAL A 83 -29.43 15.77 29.04
C VAL A 83 -29.57 14.56 28.10
N GLY A 84 -28.59 14.40 27.20
CA GLY A 84 -28.54 13.30 26.23
C GLY A 84 -29.24 13.59 24.89
N GLU A 85 -29.91 14.73 24.75
CA GLU A 85 -30.61 15.14 23.53
C GLU A 85 -30.48 16.64 23.24
N ILE A 86 -30.33 16.99 21.96
CA ILE A 86 -30.40 18.38 21.49
C ILE A 86 -31.67 18.56 20.68
N TRP A 87 -32.54 19.44 21.14
CA TRP A 87 -33.83 19.73 20.52
C TRP A 87 -33.69 20.94 19.60
N ILE A 88 -33.93 20.72 18.31
CA ILE A 88 -33.88 21.73 17.26
C ILE A 88 -35.28 21.88 16.66
N TYR A 89 -35.85 23.08 16.75
CA TYR A 89 -37.13 23.41 16.12
C TYR A 89 -36.87 23.96 14.72
N LEU A 90 -37.38 23.25 13.71
CA LEU A 90 -37.19 23.56 12.30
C LEU A 90 -38.52 23.94 11.65
N PRO A 91 -38.54 24.93 10.74
CA PRO A 91 -39.74 25.27 9.98
C PRO A 91 -40.27 24.06 9.18
N LYS A 92 -41.58 24.06 8.95
CA LYS A 92 -42.26 23.05 8.13
C LYS A 92 -41.62 22.99 6.74
N GLY A 93 -41.50 21.78 6.18
CA GLY A 93 -40.94 21.58 4.84
C GLY A 93 -39.41 21.64 4.79
N SER A 94 -38.72 21.70 5.95
CA SER A 94 -37.26 21.57 5.99
C SER A 94 -36.84 20.22 5.40
N VAL A 95 -35.96 20.23 4.40
CA VAL A 95 -35.51 19.01 3.69
C VAL A 95 -34.09 18.60 4.10
N MET A 96 -33.30 19.54 4.60
CA MET A 96 -31.90 19.29 4.93
C MET A 96 -31.38 20.13 6.10
N ILE A 97 -30.29 19.64 6.70
CA ILE A 97 -29.58 20.27 7.81
C ILE A 97 -28.07 20.05 7.66
N THR A 98 -27.28 21.02 8.10
CA THR A 98 -25.82 20.93 8.24
C THR A 98 -25.47 20.75 9.70
N ILE A 99 -24.64 19.75 10.00
CA ILE A 99 -24.21 19.38 11.34
C ILE A 99 -22.71 19.60 11.45
N LYS A 100 -22.26 20.29 12.49
CA LYS A 100 -20.86 20.69 12.71
C LYS A 100 -20.43 20.23 14.10
N HIS A 101 -19.21 19.75 14.23
CA HIS A 101 -18.58 19.45 15.52
C HIS A 101 -17.20 20.11 15.57
N PRO A 102 -16.79 20.73 16.69
CA PRO A 102 -15.49 21.42 16.78
C PRO A 102 -14.30 20.49 16.49
N GLN A 103 -14.41 19.21 16.86
CA GLN A 103 -13.33 18.23 16.69
C GLN A 103 -13.57 17.19 15.59
N TRP A 104 -14.83 16.90 15.23
CA TRP A 104 -15.17 15.77 14.34
C TRP A 104 -15.52 16.21 12.92
N GLY A 105 -15.34 17.49 12.61
CA GLY A 105 -15.58 18.03 11.27
C GLY A 105 -17.02 18.48 11.05
N VAL A 106 -17.45 18.46 9.78
CA VAL A 106 -18.73 19.04 9.36
C VAL A 106 -19.40 18.20 8.30
N LEU A 107 -20.59 17.69 8.61
CA LEU A 107 -21.51 17.04 7.69
C LEU A 107 -22.43 18.08 7.05
N ARG A 108 -22.20 18.39 5.77
CA ARG A 108 -23.01 19.36 5.01
C ARG A 108 -24.20 18.69 4.35
N ASP A 109 -25.28 19.44 4.24
CA ASP A 109 -26.44 19.12 3.41
C ASP A 109 -27.02 17.71 3.68
N TYR A 110 -27.05 17.28 4.96
CA TYR A 110 -27.71 16.04 5.34
C TYR A 110 -29.20 16.15 5.02
N ARG A 111 -29.65 15.36 4.05
CA ARG A 111 -31.05 15.32 3.61
C ARG A 111 -31.85 14.34 4.45
N PHE A 112 -32.99 14.80 4.96
CA PHE A 112 -33.97 13.96 5.63
C PHE A 112 -34.63 13.00 4.63
N SER A 113 -35.14 11.87 5.11
CA SER A 113 -35.86 10.89 4.28
C SER A 113 -37.16 11.44 3.68
N SER A 114 -37.80 12.38 4.39
CA SER A 114 -38.95 13.14 3.93
C SER A 114 -38.87 14.58 4.46
N PRO A 115 -39.52 15.55 3.79
CA PRO A 115 -39.66 16.90 4.33
C PRO A 115 -40.31 16.87 5.71
N LEU A 116 -39.81 17.69 6.65
CA LEU A 116 -40.34 17.69 8.01
C LEU A 116 -41.78 18.23 8.05
N GLU A 117 -42.65 17.50 8.72
CA GLU A 117 -44.05 17.85 8.89
C GLU A 117 -44.27 18.70 10.14
N SER A 118 -45.23 19.62 10.05
CA SER A 118 -45.59 20.52 11.16
C SER A 118 -46.08 19.72 12.37
N ARG A 119 -45.67 20.11 13.58
CA ARG A 119 -46.03 19.47 14.87
C ARG A 119 -45.60 18.01 15.02
N MET A 120 -44.78 17.49 14.12
CA MET A 120 -44.21 16.15 14.24
C MET A 120 -42.84 16.18 14.91
N THR A 121 -42.52 15.10 15.62
CA THR A 121 -41.24 14.90 16.29
C THR A 121 -40.41 13.86 15.54
N TYR A 122 -39.13 14.14 15.36
CA TYR A 122 -38.17 13.29 14.68
C TYR A 122 -36.95 13.03 15.57
N GLU A 123 -36.33 11.87 15.41
CA GLU A 123 -35.09 11.49 16.05
C GLU A 123 -33.96 11.41 15.03
N LEU A 124 -32.81 11.99 15.36
CA LEU A 124 -31.57 11.91 14.60
C LEU A 124 -30.45 11.41 15.52
N THR A 125 -29.94 10.22 15.26
CA THR A 125 -28.86 9.64 16.07
C THR A 125 -27.51 9.86 15.38
N LEU A 126 -26.56 10.47 16.10
CA LEU A 126 -25.20 10.73 15.62
C LEU A 126 -24.22 9.83 16.38
N ASP A 127 -23.43 9.06 15.64
CA ASP A 127 -22.36 8.25 16.22
C ASP A 127 -21.01 9.00 16.15
N PRO A 128 -20.20 8.98 17.22
CA PRO A 128 -18.87 9.56 17.21
C PRO A 128 -17.95 8.81 16.23
N PRO A 129 -16.90 9.46 15.72
CA PRO A 129 -15.98 8.81 14.79
C PRO A 129 -15.29 7.60 15.44
N LEU A 130 -15.02 6.58 14.61
CA LEU A 130 -14.40 5.33 15.05
C LEU A 130 -13.05 5.59 15.75
N GLY A 131 -12.95 5.18 17.01
CA GLY A 131 -11.73 5.31 17.82
C GLY A 131 -11.69 6.54 18.73
N TYR A 132 -12.72 7.38 18.76
CA TYR A 132 -12.85 8.42 19.77
C TYR A 132 -13.04 7.77 21.15
N ARG A 133 -12.02 7.90 22.00
CA ARG A 133 -12.14 7.67 23.44
C ARG A 133 -12.33 9.03 24.07
N HIS A 134 -13.38 9.22 24.87
CA HIS A 134 -13.49 10.40 25.71
C HIS A 134 -12.14 10.62 26.41
N PRO A 135 -11.55 11.83 26.36
CA PRO A 135 -10.38 12.12 27.15
C PRO A 135 -10.75 11.82 28.60
N VAL A 136 -10.17 10.77 29.17
CA VAL A 136 -10.25 10.55 30.61
C VAL A 136 -9.43 11.70 31.19
N GLU A 137 -10.10 12.69 31.78
CA GLU A 137 -9.43 13.68 32.61
C GLU A 137 -8.77 12.92 33.76
N LEU A 138 -7.48 12.67 33.63
CA LEU A 138 -6.70 12.09 34.69
C LEU A 138 -6.63 13.15 35.80
N PRO A 139 -7.05 12.84 37.04
CA PRO A 139 -6.88 13.78 38.14
C PRO A 139 -5.40 14.15 38.23
N ALA A 140 -5.12 15.43 38.47
CA ALA A 140 -3.76 15.91 38.61
C ALA A 140 -3.07 15.11 39.72
N LEU A 141 -2.00 14.38 39.37
CA LEU A 141 -1.19 13.62 40.31
C LEU A 141 -0.54 14.60 41.30
N GLU A 142 -1.13 14.73 42.49
CA GLU A 142 -0.48 15.36 43.63
C GLU A 142 0.79 14.55 43.96
N LYS A 143 1.94 15.16 43.70
CA LYS A 143 3.24 14.56 44.03
C LYS A 143 3.47 14.65 45.53
N HIS A 144 2.98 13.68 46.28
CA HIS A 144 3.48 13.46 47.63
C HIS A 144 4.85 12.73 47.56
N PRO A 145 5.93 13.29 48.15
CA PRO A 145 7.17 12.56 48.29
C PRO A 145 6.96 11.39 49.26
N ILE A 146 6.81 10.19 48.72
CA ILE A 146 6.81 8.96 49.51
C ILE A 146 8.26 8.76 49.98
N LEU A 147 8.52 8.94 51.28
CA LEU A 147 9.80 8.51 51.86
C LEU A 147 9.88 6.98 51.79
N PRO A 148 10.93 6.39 51.19
CA PRO A 148 11.08 4.95 51.18
C PRO A 148 11.31 4.46 52.62
N ASP A 149 10.49 3.52 53.07
CA ASP A 149 10.65 2.85 54.37
C ASP A 149 11.94 2.01 54.34
N THR A 150 13.00 2.53 54.96
CA THR A 150 14.32 1.90 55.01
C THR A 150 14.40 0.78 56.05
N THR A 151 13.33 0.50 56.80
CA THR A 151 13.38 -0.43 57.94
C THR A 151 13.31 -1.91 57.56
N ARG A 152 13.05 -2.26 56.29
CA ARG A 152 12.69 -3.64 55.89
C ARG A 152 13.52 -4.33 54.81
N HIS A 153 14.75 -3.89 54.54
CA HIS A 153 15.59 -4.59 53.58
C HIS A 153 16.96 -4.98 54.14
N ARG A 154 17.01 -6.13 54.86
CA ARG A 154 18.19 -7.00 54.76
C ARG A 154 18.23 -7.49 53.32
N ALA A 155 19.09 -6.89 52.50
CA ALA A 155 19.38 -7.39 51.17
C ALA A 155 19.97 -8.80 51.32
N GLY A 156 19.14 -9.82 51.09
CA GLY A 156 19.65 -11.16 50.79
C GLY A 156 20.53 -11.05 49.55
N VAL A 157 21.60 -11.87 49.50
CA VAL A 157 22.51 -11.93 48.37
C VAL A 157 21.69 -12.10 47.09
N LEU A 158 21.71 -11.08 46.22
CA LEU A 158 21.07 -11.16 44.92
C LEU A 158 21.69 -12.33 44.15
N PRO A 159 20.89 -13.20 43.52
CA PRO A 159 21.45 -14.26 42.69
C PRO A 159 22.32 -13.61 41.62
N MET A 160 23.61 -14.00 41.58
CA MET A 160 24.54 -13.46 40.60
C MET A 160 24.01 -13.77 39.19
N PRO A 161 23.96 -12.77 38.29
CA PRO A 161 23.57 -13.03 36.92
C PRO A 161 24.52 -14.09 36.32
N PRO A 162 24.00 -15.04 35.52
CA PRO A 162 24.82 -16.11 34.95
C PRO A 162 26.01 -15.50 34.19
N ALA A 163 27.22 -15.89 34.60
CA ALA A 163 28.46 -15.21 34.22
C ALA A 163 28.72 -15.17 32.71
N HIS A 164 28.12 -16.04 31.91
CA HIS A 164 28.30 -16.08 30.46
C HIS A 164 26.99 -16.41 29.75
N ARG A 165 26.45 -15.46 28.99
CA ARG A 165 25.45 -15.76 27.95
C ARG A 165 26.22 -16.37 26.77
N PRO A 166 25.97 -17.61 26.35
CA PRO A 166 26.68 -18.16 25.21
C PRO A 166 26.46 -17.25 23.99
N PRO A 167 27.50 -16.96 23.19
CA PRO A 167 27.34 -16.14 22.00
C PRO A 167 26.29 -16.78 21.10
N ARG A 168 25.37 -15.96 20.56
CA ARG A 168 24.36 -16.46 19.62
C ARG A 168 25.07 -17.19 18.47
N PRO A 169 24.69 -18.45 18.15
CA PRO A 169 25.32 -19.19 17.08
C PRO A 169 25.22 -18.37 15.79
N ARG A 170 26.37 -18.05 15.20
CA ARG A 170 26.44 -17.29 13.95
C ARG A 170 25.92 -18.20 12.83
N GLU A 171 24.94 -17.74 12.05
CA GLU A 171 24.45 -18.51 10.91
C GLU A 171 25.61 -18.83 9.95
N PRO A 172 25.71 -20.07 9.43
CA PRO A 172 26.74 -20.42 8.47
C PRO A 172 26.54 -19.63 7.17
N TRP A 173 27.63 -19.41 6.45
CA TRP A 173 27.57 -18.89 5.09
C TRP A 173 26.84 -19.88 4.19
N ARG A 174 25.96 -19.38 3.34
CA ARG A 174 25.20 -20.16 2.37
C ARG A 174 25.60 -19.74 0.97
N ARG A 175 25.92 -20.71 0.14
CA ARG A 175 26.33 -20.50 -1.24
C ARG A 175 25.25 -21.07 -2.14
N LEU A 176 24.80 -20.25 -3.09
CA LEU A 176 23.76 -20.60 -4.04
C LEU A 176 24.32 -20.52 -5.44
N LEU A 177 23.96 -21.52 -6.25
CA LEU A 177 24.24 -21.57 -7.67
C LEU A 177 22.92 -21.85 -8.38
N LEU A 178 22.46 -20.92 -9.23
CA LEU A 178 21.20 -21.05 -9.96
C LEU A 178 21.44 -20.92 -11.47
N ALA A 179 20.93 -21.89 -12.22
CA ALA A 179 20.75 -21.74 -13.66
C ALA A 179 19.47 -20.92 -13.88
N ASN A 180 19.56 -19.80 -14.59
CA ASN A 180 18.44 -18.92 -14.92
C ASN A 180 18.14 -19.01 -16.41
N ILE A 181 16.86 -18.97 -16.75
CA ILE A 181 16.35 -18.86 -18.11
C ILE A 181 15.56 -17.56 -18.18
N GLY A 182 15.94 -16.68 -19.09
CA GLY A 182 15.19 -15.48 -19.42
C GLY A 182 14.21 -15.76 -20.55
N LEU A 183 12.97 -15.34 -20.36
CA LEU A 183 11.85 -15.56 -21.27
C LEU A 183 11.42 -14.22 -21.86
N GLN A 184 11.54 -14.10 -23.19
CA GLN A 184 11.10 -12.94 -23.95
C GLN A 184 10.63 -13.38 -25.34
N GLY A 185 9.79 -12.56 -25.99
CA GLY A 185 9.26 -12.84 -27.33
C GLY A 185 10.32 -13.03 -28.42
N ASP A 186 11.54 -12.53 -28.22
CA ASP A 186 12.64 -12.68 -29.17
C ASP A 186 13.40 -14.02 -29.04
N GLY A 187 13.12 -14.82 -28.00
CA GLY A 187 13.77 -16.10 -27.73
C GLY A 187 14.31 -16.24 -26.30
N PRO A 188 14.59 -17.48 -25.85
CA PRO A 188 15.07 -17.73 -24.51
C PRO A 188 16.56 -17.34 -24.35
N SER A 189 16.90 -16.81 -23.20
CA SER A 189 18.29 -16.62 -22.76
C SER A 189 18.62 -17.57 -21.62
N ALA A 190 19.88 -17.95 -21.49
CA ALA A 190 20.35 -18.80 -20.39
C ALA A 190 21.47 -18.11 -19.62
N GLY A 191 21.50 -18.33 -18.32
CA GLY A 191 22.45 -17.66 -17.46
C GLY A 191 22.69 -18.39 -16.16
N LEU A 192 23.67 -17.87 -15.44
CA LEU A 192 24.12 -18.41 -14.17
C LEU A 192 24.10 -17.29 -13.15
N ARG A 193 23.47 -17.55 -12.00
CA ARG A 193 23.49 -16.67 -10.83
C ARG A 193 24.23 -17.37 -9.69
N ILE A 194 25.27 -16.73 -9.20
CA ILE A 194 26.05 -17.15 -8.05
C ILE A 194 25.71 -16.19 -6.92
N ALA A 195 25.26 -16.70 -5.78
CA ALA A 195 24.95 -15.87 -4.62
C ALA A 195 25.61 -16.40 -3.34
N LEU A 196 26.03 -15.48 -2.49
CA LEU A 196 26.65 -15.78 -1.20
C LEU A 196 25.91 -14.97 -0.12
N MET A 197 25.30 -15.65 0.85
CA MET A 197 24.49 -14.96 1.88
C MET A 197 24.59 -15.59 3.27
N ARG A 198 24.34 -14.75 4.29
CA ARG A 198 23.94 -15.19 5.65
C ARG A 198 22.48 -14.81 5.88
N ARG A 199 22.24 -13.66 6.51
CA ARG A 199 20.94 -12.96 6.52
C ARG A 199 20.78 -11.99 5.35
N HIS A 200 21.87 -11.32 5.01
CA HIS A 200 22.04 -10.48 3.83
C HIS A 200 23.29 -10.96 3.10
N GLY A 201 23.31 -10.78 1.78
CA GLY A 201 24.35 -11.28 0.91
C GLY A 201 24.37 -10.53 -0.41
N ALA A 202 25.24 -10.99 -1.29
CA ALA A 202 25.35 -10.46 -2.64
C ALA A 202 25.22 -11.59 -3.66
N TYR A 203 24.81 -11.24 -4.86
CA TYR A 203 24.80 -12.13 -6.00
C TYR A 203 25.45 -11.47 -7.22
N LEU A 204 25.93 -12.32 -8.12
CA LEU A 204 26.39 -11.97 -9.45
C LEU A 204 25.68 -12.89 -10.44
N MET A 205 25.12 -12.30 -11.49
CA MET A 205 24.38 -13.01 -12.54
C MET A 205 24.94 -12.64 -13.91
N PHE A 206 25.13 -13.66 -14.73
CA PHE A 206 25.46 -13.51 -16.15
C PHE A 206 24.41 -14.23 -16.98
N LEU A 207 23.82 -13.55 -17.95
CA LEU A 207 22.78 -14.08 -18.84
C LEU A 207 23.20 -13.83 -20.29
N LYS A 208 23.02 -14.82 -21.18
CA LYS A 208 23.38 -14.74 -22.59
C LYS A 208 22.37 -15.52 -23.43
N ASP A 209 22.07 -15.01 -24.62
CA ASP A 209 21.27 -15.75 -25.59
C ASP A 209 22.02 -16.97 -26.14
N PHE A 210 21.27 -18.01 -26.49
CA PHE A 210 21.84 -19.23 -27.10
C PHE A 210 22.47 -18.97 -28.47
N HIS A 211 21.97 -17.98 -29.20
CA HIS A 211 22.47 -17.62 -30.51
C HIS A 211 23.53 -16.51 -30.41
N ALA A 212 24.67 -16.73 -31.05
CA ALA A 212 25.67 -15.70 -31.21
C ALA A 212 25.20 -14.70 -32.28
N MET A 213 25.40 -13.40 -32.01
CA MET A 213 25.13 -12.35 -32.99
C MET A 213 26.06 -12.51 -34.20
N PRO A 214 25.55 -12.73 -35.42
CA PRO A 214 26.38 -12.77 -36.61
C PRO A 214 27.01 -11.40 -36.90
N ARG A 215 28.12 -11.39 -37.66
CA ARG A 215 28.77 -10.15 -38.08
C ARG A 215 27.79 -9.34 -38.92
N THR A 216 27.64 -8.06 -38.58
CA THR A 216 26.81 -7.11 -39.34
C THR A 216 27.70 -6.26 -40.22
N GLU A 217 27.23 -5.95 -41.42
CA GLU A 217 28.00 -5.19 -42.43
C GLU A 217 27.62 -3.70 -42.46
N GLY A 218 26.63 -3.30 -41.65
CA GLY A 218 26.18 -1.91 -41.54
C GLY A 218 25.12 -1.71 -40.46
N GLU A 219 24.69 -0.45 -40.30
CA GLU A 219 23.64 -0.05 -39.36
C GLU A 219 22.44 0.55 -40.11
N CYS A 220 21.22 0.29 -39.64
CA CYS A 220 19.98 0.86 -40.15
C CYS A 220 19.13 1.48 -39.03
N ASP A 221 18.33 2.48 -39.40
CA ASP A 221 17.46 3.20 -38.47
C ASP A 221 16.16 2.43 -38.17
N ARG A 222 15.27 2.99 -37.33
CA ARG A 222 13.97 2.34 -36.99
C ARG A 222 13.16 1.91 -38.21
N ASP A 223 13.20 2.68 -39.29
CA ASP A 223 12.44 2.44 -40.51
C ASP A 223 13.18 1.49 -41.49
N GLY A 224 14.36 0.99 -41.11
CA GLY A 224 15.17 0.10 -41.92
C GLY A 224 15.99 0.81 -42.99
N VAL A 225 16.12 2.14 -42.93
CA VAL A 225 16.98 2.88 -43.86
C VAL A 225 18.44 2.81 -43.37
N PRO A 226 19.39 2.31 -44.18
CA PRO A 226 20.80 2.30 -43.82
C PRO A 226 21.40 3.71 -43.87
N ALA A 227 22.45 3.96 -43.08
CA ALA A 227 23.09 5.27 -43.02
C ALA A 227 23.61 5.71 -44.40
N GLY A 228 23.08 6.82 -44.92
CA GLY A 228 23.44 7.38 -46.22
C GLY A 228 22.62 6.90 -47.41
N ALA A 229 21.55 6.13 -47.19
CA ALA A 229 20.54 5.84 -48.21
C ALA A 229 19.27 6.65 -47.96
N ASP A 230 18.52 6.96 -49.03
CA ASP A 230 17.23 7.66 -48.94
C ASP A 230 16.04 6.69 -48.79
N GLU A 231 16.22 5.41 -49.14
CA GLU A 231 15.17 4.38 -49.10
C GLU A 231 15.63 3.09 -48.40
N ALA A 232 14.67 2.40 -47.79
CA ALA A 232 14.91 1.13 -47.10
C ALA A 232 15.09 -0.02 -48.12
N PRO A 233 16.14 -0.84 -48.01
CA PRO A 233 16.30 -2.02 -48.85
C PRO A 233 15.25 -3.08 -48.52
N TYR A 234 15.06 -4.01 -49.45
CA TYR A 234 14.13 -5.12 -49.23
C TYR A 234 14.66 -6.07 -48.13
N TYR A 235 13.82 -6.35 -47.13
CA TYR A 235 14.12 -7.25 -46.02
C TYR A 235 13.35 -8.57 -46.15
N THR A 236 13.99 -9.67 -45.77
CA THR A 236 13.40 -11.02 -45.84
C THR A 236 12.38 -11.29 -44.72
N GLY A 237 12.26 -10.38 -43.76
CA GLY A 237 11.48 -10.58 -42.52
C GLY A 237 12.19 -11.42 -41.46
N ARG A 238 13.38 -11.98 -41.75
CA ARG A 238 14.19 -12.69 -40.76
C ARG A 238 14.95 -11.71 -39.88
N THR A 239 14.79 -11.87 -38.57
CA THR A 239 15.47 -11.07 -37.56
C THR A 239 16.46 -11.95 -36.78
N ARG A 240 17.68 -11.46 -36.59
CA ARG A 240 18.70 -12.06 -35.73
C ARG A 240 18.91 -11.16 -34.53
N ASN A 241 18.85 -11.75 -33.35
CA ASN A 241 19.09 -11.07 -32.09
C ASN A 241 20.32 -11.64 -31.38
N GLY A 242 20.96 -10.80 -30.60
CA GLY A 242 21.97 -11.24 -29.66
C GLY A 242 21.96 -10.37 -28.42
N ARG A 243 21.87 -11.01 -27.25
CA ARG A 243 21.83 -10.32 -25.97
C ARG A 243 22.77 -10.97 -24.97
N TRP A 244 23.35 -10.12 -24.14
CA TRP A 244 24.01 -10.53 -22.92
C TRP A 244 23.83 -9.47 -21.83
N MET A 245 23.81 -9.94 -20.59
CA MET A 245 23.64 -9.10 -19.42
C MET A 245 24.52 -9.59 -18.28
N LEU A 246 25.13 -8.64 -17.57
CA LEU A 246 25.90 -8.86 -16.37
C LEU A 246 25.30 -8.01 -15.25
N MET A 247 24.85 -8.65 -14.17
CA MET A 247 24.15 -8.00 -13.06
C MET A 247 24.80 -8.38 -11.74
N ALA A 248 24.83 -7.43 -10.80
CA ALA A 248 25.26 -7.67 -9.44
C ALA A 248 24.29 -6.97 -8.48
N GLY A 249 24.00 -7.60 -7.35
CA GLY A 249 22.98 -7.10 -6.46
C GLY A 249 23.00 -7.67 -5.06
N GLY A 250 22.11 -7.13 -4.22
CA GLY A 250 21.87 -7.61 -2.87
C GLY A 250 20.87 -8.76 -2.87
N ILE A 251 21.06 -9.72 -1.97
CA ILE A 251 20.07 -10.76 -1.65
C ILE A 251 19.82 -10.78 -0.14
N HIS A 252 18.55 -10.69 0.25
CA HIS A 252 18.15 -10.51 1.64
C HIS A 252 17.10 -11.56 2.03
N ARG A 253 17.35 -12.27 3.13
CA ARG A 253 16.39 -13.22 3.71
C ARG A 253 15.35 -12.47 4.51
N ILE A 254 14.08 -12.56 4.09
CA ILE A 254 12.97 -11.85 4.75
C ILE A 254 12.32 -12.76 5.81
N VAL A 255 11.84 -13.94 5.41
CA VAL A 255 11.15 -14.87 6.30
C VAL A 255 11.51 -16.31 5.94
N GLY A 256 11.94 -17.11 6.92
CA GLY A 256 12.21 -18.53 6.71
C GLY A 256 13.19 -18.77 5.57
N ASP A 257 12.73 -19.45 4.52
CA ASP A 257 13.48 -19.78 3.30
C ASP A 257 13.19 -18.85 2.11
N PHE A 258 12.41 -17.78 2.32
CA PHE A 258 12.12 -16.77 1.31
C PHE A 258 13.14 -15.62 1.34
N CYS A 259 13.71 -15.34 0.17
CA CYS A 259 14.71 -14.30 -0.06
C CYS A 259 14.23 -13.34 -1.16
N LEU A 260 14.56 -12.07 -1.00
CA LEU A 260 14.36 -11.04 -2.02
C LEU A 260 15.73 -10.64 -2.58
N TYR A 261 15.82 -10.42 -3.88
CA TYR A 261 17.04 -9.92 -4.50
C TYR A 261 16.75 -8.74 -5.43
N GLU A 262 17.66 -7.78 -5.40
CA GLU A 262 17.60 -6.55 -6.18
C GLU A 262 19.01 -6.27 -6.68
N GLY A 263 19.15 -5.93 -7.96
CA GLY A 263 20.47 -5.71 -8.55
C GLY A 263 20.45 -4.73 -9.71
N LEU A 264 21.65 -4.29 -10.02
CA LEU A 264 21.95 -3.37 -11.10
C LEU A 264 23.11 -3.95 -11.92
N GLY A 265 23.17 -3.59 -13.19
CA GLY A 265 24.10 -4.20 -14.10
C GLY A 265 24.27 -3.44 -15.40
N TYR A 266 24.92 -4.12 -16.34
CA TYR A 266 25.04 -3.67 -17.70
C TYR A 266 24.43 -4.71 -18.64
N GLY A 267 23.64 -4.25 -19.58
CA GLY A 267 23.01 -5.09 -20.60
C GLY A 267 23.23 -4.55 -21.99
N ARG A 268 23.43 -5.47 -22.93
CA ARG A 268 23.49 -5.19 -24.36
C ARG A 268 22.58 -6.14 -25.10
N ARG A 269 21.69 -5.57 -25.91
CA ARG A 269 20.82 -6.27 -26.85
C ARG A 269 21.07 -5.67 -28.22
N ASP A 270 21.57 -6.46 -29.14
CA ASP A 270 21.72 -6.09 -30.54
C ASP A 270 20.65 -6.82 -31.38
N VAL A 271 20.02 -6.10 -32.31
CA VAL A 271 19.04 -6.63 -33.26
C VAL A 271 19.53 -6.35 -34.67
N ALA A 272 19.51 -7.36 -35.55
CA ALA A 272 19.84 -7.21 -36.95
C ALA A 272 18.74 -7.81 -37.84
N TRP A 273 18.55 -7.17 -38.99
CA TRP A 273 17.61 -7.57 -40.01
C TRP A 273 18.36 -8.10 -41.23
N GLU A 274 17.87 -9.22 -41.76
CA GLU A 274 18.45 -9.90 -42.92
C GLU A 274 17.81 -9.39 -44.21
N ARG A 275 18.64 -8.93 -45.14
CA ARG A 275 18.26 -8.52 -46.49
C ARG A 275 18.08 -9.72 -47.41
N ASP A 276 17.44 -9.49 -48.55
CA ASP A 276 17.27 -10.48 -49.63
C ASP A 276 18.58 -11.11 -50.11
N ASN A 277 19.65 -10.32 -50.13
CA ASN A 277 21.00 -10.76 -50.50
C ASN A 277 21.77 -11.45 -49.36
N GLY A 278 21.12 -11.74 -48.22
CA GLY A 278 21.73 -12.40 -47.06
C GLY A 278 22.59 -11.50 -46.16
N ILE A 279 22.69 -10.20 -46.48
CA ILE A 279 23.44 -9.24 -45.66
C ILE A 279 22.62 -8.84 -44.42
N LEU A 280 23.29 -8.80 -43.27
CA LEU A 280 22.68 -8.42 -41.99
C LEU A 280 23.04 -6.99 -41.62
N LEU A 281 22.01 -6.16 -41.46
CA LEU A 281 22.13 -4.78 -40.99
C LEU A 281 21.68 -4.69 -39.53
N ARG A 282 22.50 -4.09 -38.65
CA ARG A 282 22.14 -3.88 -37.25
C ARG A 282 21.19 -2.70 -37.14
N ASN A 283 20.03 -2.91 -36.54
CA ASN A 283 19.12 -1.81 -36.27
C ASN A 283 19.60 -1.03 -35.03
N SER A 284 19.97 0.24 -35.18
CA SER A 284 20.48 1.09 -34.11
C SER A 284 19.43 1.39 -33.04
N ASP A 285 18.18 1.64 -33.43
CA ASP A 285 17.09 2.05 -32.53
C ASP A 285 16.52 0.92 -31.69
N TYR A 286 16.44 -0.29 -32.26
CA TYR A 286 16.02 -1.48 -31.52
C TYR A 286 17.17 -2.12 -30.74
N SER A 287 18.42 -1.83 -31.11
CA SER A 287 19.60 -2.22 -30.33
C SER A 287 19.78 -1.30 -29.13
N ARG A 288 20.03 -1.87 -27.95
CA ARG A 288 20.15 -1.13 -26.69
C ARG A 288 21.39 -1.54 -25.94
N ARG A 289 22.07 -0.56 -25.35
CA ARG A 289 23.26 -0.74 -24.54
C ARG A 289 23.19 0.20 -23.36
N GLY A 290 23.25 -0.31 -22.15
CA GLY A 290 23.23 0.56 -20.99
C GLY A 290 22.97 -0.15 -19.67
N LEU A 291 22.55 0.64 -18.69
CA LEU A 291 22.24 0.17 -17.36
C LEU A 291 21.08 -0.83 -17.40
N SER A 292 21.27 -1.98 -16.77
CA SER A 292 20.23 -2.95 -16.49
C SER A 292 19.88 -2.96 -15.01
N ALA A 293 18.63 -3.28 -14.70
CA ALA A 293 18.14 -3.44 -13.34
C ALA A 293 17.38 -4.77 -13.23
N GLU A 294 17.46 -5.40 -12.07
CA GLU A 294 16.83 -6.68 -11.78
C GLU A 294 16.16 -6.64 -10.41
N ALA A 295 14.95 -7.17 -10.33
CA ALA A 295 14.22 -7.36 -9.08
C ALA A 295 13.50 -8.71 -9.10
N GLY A 296 13.58 -9.46 -8.00
CA GLY A 296 12.91 -10.74 -7.92
C GLY A 296 12.97 -11.40 -6.55
N CYS A 297 12.38 -12.58 -6.47
CA CYS A 297 12.31 -13.39 -5.26
C CYS A 297 12.91 -14.78 -5.49
N LEU A 298 13.44 -15.35 -4.41
CA LEU A 298 14.05 -16.66 -4.37
C LEU A 298 13.46 -17.44 -3.20
N TYR A 299 12.94 -18.63 -3.49
CA TYR A 299 12.44 -19.56 -2.50
C TYR A 299 13.35 -20.78 -2.41
N ARG A 300 13.84 -21.08 -1.21
CA ARG A 300 14.69 -22.25 -0.96
C ARG A 300 13.84 -23.40 -0.42
N PHE A 301 14.08 -24.60 -0.94
CA PHE A 301 13.48 -25.84 -0.46
C PHE A 301 14.58 -26.90 -0.30
N TYR A 302 14.88 -27.28 0.94
CA TYR A 302 15.98 -28.21 1.26
C TYR A 302 17.32 -27.80 0.61
N ARG A 303 17.86 -28.64 -0.29
CA ARG A 303 19.11 -28.41 -1.04
C ARG A 303 18.90 -27.67 -2.37
N ALA A 304 17.67 -27.36 -2.74
CA ALA A 304 17.34 -26.70 -4.00
C ALA A 304 16.74 -25.30 -3.77
N ALA A 305 16.77 -24.48 -4.81
CA ALA A 305 16.27 -23.13 -4.80
C ALA A 305 15.58 -22.81 -6.13
N VAL A 306 14.44 -22.13 -6.07
CA VAL A 306 13.75 -21.56 -7.23
C VAL A 306 13.82 -20.05 -7.13
N SER A 307 14.15 -19.36 -8.21
CA SER A 307 14.06 -17.92 -8.32
C SER A 307 13.11 -17.51 -9.44
N ALA A 308 12.39 -16.42 -9.22
CA ALA A 308 11.63 -15.73 -10.25
C ALA A 308 11.96 -14.24 -10.15
N GLY A 309 12.06 -13.54 -11.28
CA GLY A 309 12.42 -12.14 -11.31
C GLY A 309 12.12 -11.49 -12.64
N VAL A 310 12.23 -10.18 -12.65
CA VAL A 310 12.06 -9.35 -13.85
C VAL A 310 13.30 -8.48 -13.97
N MET A 311 13.80 -8.38 -15.18
CA MET A 311 14.94 -7.54 -15.52
C MET A 311 14.57 -6.54 -16.61
N THR A 312 15.23 -5.40 -16.58
CA THR A 312 15.05 -4.35 -17.56
C THR A 312 16.39 -3.81 -18.06
N ILE A 313 16.44 -3.43 -19.34
CA ILE A 313 17.54 -2.65 -19.93
C ILE A 313 17.03 -1.26 -20.23
N GLN A 314 17.62 -0.24 -19.60
CA GLN A 314 17.24 1.18 -19.72
C GLN A 314 15.74 1.48 -19.49
N GLY A 315 15.00 0.62 -18.76
CA GLY A 315 13.57 0.81 -18.49
C GLY A 315 12.63 0.58 -19.68
N ARG A 316 13.16 0.27 -20.88
CA ARG A 316 12.35 0.11 -22.11
C ARG A 316 12.31 -1.32 -22.62
N TYR A 317 13.32 -2.12 -22.32
CA TYR A 317 13.29 -3.56 -22.57
C TYR A 317 13.03 -4.27 -21.25
N TRP A 318 12.15 -5.25 -21.27
CA TRP A 318 11.75 -6.03 -20.10
C TRP A 318 11.89 -7.51 -20.44
N GLU A 319 12.32 -8.31 -19.49
CA GLU A 319 12.46 -9.76 -19.62
C GLU A 319 12.13 -10.42 -18.27
N ALA A 320 11.41 -11.53 -18.31
CA ALA A 320 11.15 -12.33 -17.13
C ALA A 320 12.25 -13.39 -16.99
N ALA A 321 12.78 -13.63 -15.79
CA ALA A 321 13.72 -14.71 -15.52
C ALA A 321 13.20 -15.67 -14.48
N VAL A 322 13.37 -16.97 -14.77
CA VAL A 322 13.09 -18.06 -13.85
C VAL A 322 14.37 -18.87 -13.68
N GLY A 323 14.73 -19.18 -12.45
CA GLY A 323 15.95 -19.92 -12.14
C GLY A 323 15.70 -21.09 -11.23
N LEU A 324 16.48 -22.15 -11.42
CA LEU A 324 16.49 -23.34 -10.59
C LEU A 324 17.94 -23.62 -10.21
N GLY A 325 18.17 -23.87 -8.93
CA GLY A 325 19.51 -23.99 -8.39
C GLY A 325 19.63 -24.85 -7.16
N ILE A 326 20.84 -24.91 -6.65
CA ILE A 326 21.22 -25.69 -5.49
C ILE A 326 21.87 -24.80 -4.42
N ASN A 327 21.68 -25.19 -3.16
CA ASN A 327 22.24 -24.57 -1.98
C ASN A 327 23.29 -25.49 -1.34
N PHE A 328 24.50 -24.98 -1.09
CA PHE A 328 25.68 -25.73 -0.65
C PHE A 328 26.55 -24.99 0.37
#